data_AF-S9VGG7-F1
#
_entry.id   AF-S9VGG7-F1
#
_cell.length_a   1.000
_cell.length_b   1.000
_cell.length_c   1.000
_cell.angle_alpha   90.00
_cell.angle_beta   90.00
_cell.angle_gamma   90.00
#
_symmetry.space_group_name_H-M   'P 1'
#
loop_
_entity.id
_entity.type
_entity.pdbx_description
1 polymer ?
#
loop_
_entity_poly.entity_id
_entity_poly.type
_entity_poly.pdbx_seq_one_letter_code
_entity_poly.pdbx_strand_id
1 'polypeptide(L)'
;MLGRTRLILRSGAKWWKEGKPDFARANLRKSKLEEKRLTQAHYLPPVEPTPQQATQLYRRLLKEGEKQLKVTDKDFFRRKVKLEFEVTSRQTSARVRGIMYEKGCWMCEHKLGGIV
;
A
#
# COMPACT_ATOMS: atom_id res chain seq x y z
N MET A 1 -8.41 -17.25 -50.34
CA MET A 1 -9.56 -16.35 -50.49
C MET A 1 -10.42 -16.41 -49.23
N LEU A 2 -10.71 -15.25 -48.64
CA LEU A 2 -11.53 -15.07 -47.44
C LEU A 2 -12.98 -15.49 -47.72
N GLY A 3 -13.55 -16.32 -46.85
CA GLY A 3 -14.90 -16.87 -46.99
C GLY A 3 -15.72 -16.84 -45.70
N ARG A 4 -15.92 -15.64 -45.14
CA ARG A 4 -17.03 -15.20 -44.26
C ARG A 4 -17.66 -16.27 -43.34
N THR A 5 -17.18 -16.36 -42.11
CA THR A 5 -17.98 -16.81 -40.97
C THR A 5 -19.18 -15.87 -40.80
N ARG A 6 -20.37 -16.31 -41.22
CA ARG A 6 -21.62 -15.63 -40.87
C ARG A 6 -21.81 -15.75 -39.36
N LEU A 7 -21.42 -14.73 -38.62
CA LEU A 7 -21.93 -14.46 -37.28
C LEU A 7 -23.44 -14.24 -37.43
N ILE A 8 -24.21 -15.32 -37.28
CA ILE A 8 -25.65 -15.24 -37.11
C ILE A 8 -25.87 -14.62 -35.74
N LEU A 9 -25.99 -13.29 -35.70
CA LEU A 9 -26.63 -12.57 -34.59
C LEU A 9 -28.12 -12.94 -34.61
N ARG A 10 -28.42 -14.17 -34.16
CA ARG A 10 -29.79 -14.66 -34.00
C ARG A 10 -30.39 -13.93 -32.80
N SER A 11 -31.33 -13.04 -33.11
CA SER A 11 -32.53 -12.75 -32.33
C SER A 11 -32.38 -12.69 -30.81
N GLY A 12 -32.36 -11.48 -30.25
CA GLY A 12 -33.22 -11.08 -29.14
C GLY A 12 -33.41 -12.05 -27.95
N ALA A 13 -32.35 -12.76 -27.54
CA ALA A 13 -32.38 -13.53 -26.31
C ALA A 13 -32.40 -12.52 -25.15
N LYS A 14 -33.61 -12.24 -24.68
CA LYS A 14 -33.86 -11.49 -23.46
C LYS A 14 -33.13 -12.23 -22.33
N TRP A 15 -32.04 -11.67 -21.82
CA TRP A 15 -31.17 -12.27 -20.78
C TRP A 15 -31.94 -12.75 -19.52
N TRP A 16 -33.18 -12.29 -19.33
CA TRP A 16 -34.09 -12.74 -18.27
C TRP A 16 -34.92 -13.99 -18.59
N LYS A 17 -34.87 -14.52 -19.82
CA LYS A 17 -35.55 -15.77 -20.24
C LYS A 17 -34.64 -17.02 -20.16
N GLU A 18 -33.35 -16.86 -19.88
CA GLU A 18 -32.34 -17.94 -19.85
C GLU A 18 -32.23 -18.65 -18.48
N GLY A 19 -33.18 -18.43 -17.56
CA GLY A 19 -33.15 -18.97 -16.20
C GLY A 19 -32.42 -18.06 -15.21
N LYS A 20 -32.36 -18.48 -13.94
CA LYS A 20 -31.69 -17.69 -12.90
C LYS A 20 -30.18 -17.63 -13.20
N PRO A 21 -29.52 -16.46 -13.07
CA PRO A 21 -28.08 -16.36 -13.28
C PRO A 21 -27.31 -17.33 -12.37
N ASP A 22 -26.26 -17.97 -12.89
CA ASP A 22 -25.36 -18.77 -12.07
C ASP A 22 -24.51 -17.86 -11.17
N PHE A 23 -24.90 -17.77 -9.90
CA PHE A 23 -24.20 -17.00 -8.89
C PHE A 23 -23.05 -17.77 -8.22
N ALA A 24 -22.74 -19.00 -8.64
CA ALA A 24 -21.68 -19.82 -8.02
C ALA A 24 -20.33 -19.08 -7.98
N ARG A 25 -19.95 -18.41 -9.07
CA ARG A 25 -18.71 -17.62 -9.13
C ARG A 25 -18.73 -16.41 -8.17
N ALA A 26 -19.87 -15.74 -8.05
CA ALA A 26 -20.04 -14.61 -7.15
C ALA A 26 -20.01 -15.06 -5.68
N ASN A 27 -20.65 -16.19 -5.37
CA ASN A 27 -20.66 -16.78 -4.03
C ASN A 27 -19.27 -17.28 -3.63
N LEU A 28 -18.53 -17.92 -4.54
CA LEU A 28 -17.14 -18.31 -4.30
C LEU A 28 -16.27 -17.08 -4.01
N ARG A 29 -16.47 -15.98 -4.75
CA ARG A 29 -15.75 -14.71 -4.50
C ARG A 29 -16.09 -14.12 -3.13
N LYS A 30 -17.36 -14.14 -2.73
CA LYS A 30 -17.78 -13.70 -1.38
C LYS A 30 -17.12 -14.53 -0.28
N SER A 31 -17.12 -15.86 -0.42
CA SER A 31 -16.46 -16.76 0.54
C SER A 31 -14.96 -16.44 0.67
N LYS A 32 -14.25 -16.26 -0.44
CA LYS A 32 -12.83 -15.86 -0.43
C LYS A 32 -12.59 -14.48 0.19
N LEU A 33 -13.51 -13.53 0.04
CA LEU A 33 -13.41 -12.22 0.67
C LEU A 33 -13.63 -12.31 2.18
N GLU A 34 -14.54 -13.17 2.62
CA GLU A 34 -14.79 -13.41 4.04
C GLU A 34 -13.60 -14.11 4.71
N GLU A 35 -13.00 -15.10 4.07
CA GLU A 35 -11.75 -15.72 4.52
C GLU A 35 -10.63 -14.67 4.68
N LYS A 36 -10.50 -13.75 3.72
CA LYS A 36 -9.56 -12.62 3.83
C LYS A 36 -9.90 -11.66 4.97
N ARG A 37 -11.18 -11.39 5.22
CA ARG A 37 -11.62 -10.54 6.32
C ARG A 37 -11.28 -11.17 7.68
N LEU A 38 -11.56 -12.46 7.83
CA LEU A 38 -11.25 -13.22 9.04
C LEU A 38 -9.75 -13.27 9.30
N THR A 39 -8.95 -13.58 8.28
CA THR A 39 -7.48 -13.55 8.42
C THR A 39 -6.97 -12.16 8.75
N GLN A 40 -7.48 -11.10 8.10
CA GLN A 40 -7.10 -9.71 8.38
C GLN A 40 -7.47 -9.28 9.81
N ALA A 41 -8.59 -9.78 10.35
CA ALA A 41 -9.05 -9.46 11.71
C ALA A 41 -8.09 -9.99 12.80
N HIS A 42 -7.26 -10.99 12.49
CA HIS A 42 -6.25 -11.48 13.42
C HIS A 42 -5.00 -10.59 13.48
N TYR A 43 -4.79 -9.68 12.53
CA TYR A 43 -3.64 -8.77 12.54
C TYR A 43 -3.94 -7.52 13.39
N LEU A 44 -2.95 -7.11 14.18
CA LEU A 44 -3.02 -5.86 14.90
C LEU A 44 -2.97 -4.68 13.92
N PRO A 45 -3.76 -3.62 14.17
CA PRO A 45 -3.67 -2.41 13.37
C PRO A 45 -2.30 -1.74 13.57
N PRO A 46 -1.83 -0.93 12.59
CA PRO A 46 -0.62 -0.13 12.76
C PRO A 46 -0.74 0.76 13.99
N VAL A 47 0.27 0.66 14.87
CA VAL A 47 0.32 1.39 16.14
C VAL A 47 1.18 2.63 15.98
N GLU A 48 0.74 3.73 16.59
CA GLU A 48 1.53 4.95 16.63
C GLU A 48 2.85 4.71 17.39
N PRO A 49 4.01 5.10 16.84
CA PRO A 49 5.28 4.90 17.50
C PRO A 49 5.38 5.75 18.77
N THR A 50 6.09 5.23 19.77
CA THR A 50 6.44 6.05 20.95
C THR A 50 7.43 7.15 20.57
N PRO A 51 7.51 8.26 21.34
CA PRO A 51 8.52 9.31 21.09
C PRO A 51 9.96 8.77 21.07
N GLN A 52 10.26 7.76 21.88
CA GLN A 52 11.57 7.09 21.90
C GLN A 52 11.83 6.34 20.59
N GLN A 53 10.83 5.62 20.07
CA GLN A 53 10.95 4.94 18.77
C GLN A 53 11.12 5.94 17.62
N ALA A 54 10.33 7.03 17.62
CA ALA A 54 10.42 8.07 16.60
C ALA A 54 11.80 8.74 16.58
N THR A 55 12.35 9.10 17.76
CA THR A 55 13.69 9.70 17.85
C THR A 55 14.81 8.73 17.44
N GLN A 56 14.69 7.45 17.78
CA GLN A 56 15.63 6.42 17.30
C GLN A 56 15.59 6.26 15.78
N LEU A 57 14.39 6.22 15.18
CA LEU A 57 14.22 6.12 13.74
C LEU A 57 14.76 7.36 13.02
N TYR A 58 14.46 8.56 13.53
CA TYR A 58 15.00 9.82 13.02
C TYR A 58 16.53 9.78 12.96
N ARG A 59 17.18 9.38 14.06
CA ARG A 59 18.65 9.23 14.10
C ARG A 59 19.17 8.19 13.12
N ARG A 60 18.50 7.05 12.97
CA ARG A 60 18.88 6.00 12.01
C ARG A 60 18.83 6.51 10.57
N LEU A 61 17.74 7.19 10.19
CA LEU A 61 17.58 7.77 8.85
C LEU A 61 18.70 8.78 8.53
N LEU A 62 19.03 9.66 9.48
CA LEU A 62 20.12 10.61 9.28
C LEU A 62 21.49 9.92 9.16
N LYS A 63 21.74 8.88 9.96
CA LYS A 63 22.98 8.11 9.91
C LYS A 63 23.12 7.36 8.59
N GLU A 64 22.05 6.78 8.07
CA GLU A 64 22.06 6.15 6.75
C GLU A 64 22.18 7.18 5.62
N GLY A 65 21.55 8.35 5.77
CA GLY A 65 21.73 9.48 4.86
C GLY A 65 23.19 9.91 4.75
N GLU A 66 23.89 9.99 5.87
CA GLU A 66 25.31 10.37 5.89
C GLU A 66 26.21 9.37 5.15
N LYS A 67 25.92 8.08 5.29
CA LYS A 67 26.69 6.98 4.70
C LYS A 67 26.40 6.77 3.21
N GLN A 68 25.13 6.87 2.82
CA GLN A 68 24.66 6.39 1.52
C GLN A 68 24.51 7.51 0.49
N LEU A 69 24.12 8.72 0.93
CA LEU A 69 23.90 9.84 0.02
C LEU A 69 25.25 10.38 -0.46
N LYS A 70 25.45 10.29 -1.77
CA LYS A 70 26.61 10.79 -2.51
C LYS A 70 26.25 11.96 -3.42
N VAL A 71 25.07 11.91 -4.04
CA VAL A 71 24.63 12.91 -5.03
C VAL A 71 23.64 13.88 -4.41
N THR A 72 22.67 13.36 -3.66
CA THR A 72 21.67 14.19 -2.98
C THR A 72 22.33 15.05 -1.89
N ASP A 73 21.95 16.34 -1.84
CA ASP A 73 22.34 17.25 -0.77
C ASP A 73 21.87 16.74 0.60
N LYS A 74 22.85 16.46 1.47
CA LYS A 74 22.63 15.94 2.83
C LYS A 74 21.88 16.92 3.72
N ASP A 75 22.08 18.22 3.56
CA ASP A 75 21.40 19.22 4.37
C ASP A 75 19.95 19.42 3.92
N PHE A 76 19.69 19.32 2.62
CA PHE A 76 18.33 19.20 2.12
C PHE A 76 17.63 17.94 2.66
N PHE A 77 18.29 16.78 2.60
CA PHE A 77 17.74 15.53 3.14
C PHE A 77 17.40 15.65 4.63
N ARG A 78 18.33 16.16 5.45
CA ARG A 78 18.11 16.40 6.89
C ARG A 78 16.90 17.29 7.14
N ARG A 79 16.77 18.40 6.41
CA ARG A 79 15.63 19.32 6.52
C ARG A 79 14.31 18.64 6.14
N LYS A 80 14.30 17.82 5.08
CA LYS A 80 13.11 17.08 4.66
C LYS A 80 12.69 16.02 5.69
N VAL A 81 13.64 15.24 6.21
CA VAL A 81 13.34 14.27 7.27
C VAL A 81 12.80 14.98 8.51
N LYS A 82 13.40 16.10 8.92
CA LYS A 82 12.90 16.90 10.05
C LYS A 82 11.45 17.37 9.82
N LEU A 83 11.15 17.89 8.63
CA LEU A 83 9.79 18.34 8.27
C LEU A 83 8.76 17.21 8.38
N GLU A 84 9.08 16.01 7.89
CA GLU A 84 8.16 14.87 7.97
C GLU A 84 7.86 14.47 9.43
N PHE A 85 8.88 14.49 10.29
CA PHE A 85 8.73 14.16 11.70
C PHE A 85 8.04 15.25 12.53
N GLU A 86 8.22 16.53 12.21
CA GLU A 86 7.68 17.64 13.00
C GLU A 86 6.32 18.15 12.51
N VAL A 87 6.05 18.07 11.20
CA VAL A 87 4.84 18.64 10.60
C VAL A 87 3.89 17.54 10.14
N THR A 88 4.32 16.67 9.23
CA THR A 88 3.43 15.64 8.64
C THR A 88 2.90 14.69 9.71
N SER A 89 3.74 14.27 10.65
CA SER A 89 3.31 13.40 11.75
C SER A 89 2.20 14.03 12.60
N ARG A 90 2.27 15.34 12.86
CA ARG A 90 1.30 16.07 13.69
C ARG A 90 -0.02 16.34 12.95
N GLN A 91 0.05 16.52 11.63
CA GLN A 91 -1.13 16.75 10.79
C GLN A 91 -1.92 15.46 10.52
N THR A 92 -1.25 14.31 10.54
CA THR A 92 -1.86 13.02 10.18
C THR A 92 -2.44 12.30 11.41
N SER A 93 -3.21 11.23 11.17
CA SER A 93 -3.79 10.41 12.23
C SER A 93 -2.78 9.41 12.82
N ALA A 94 -3.05 8.90 14.02
CA ALA A 94 -2.22 7.91 14.72
C ALA A 94 -1.88 6.68 13.87
N ARG A 95 -2.87 6.14 13.15
CA ARG A 95 -2.67 5.00 12.24
C ARG A 95 -1.71 5.33 11.09
N VAL A 96 -1.81 6.54 10.53
CA VAL A 96 -0.91 6.98 9.46
C VAL A 96 0.50 7.17 10.01
N ARG A 97 0.66 7.69 11.24
CA ARG A 97 1.97 7.76 11.90
C ARG A 97 2.60 6.38 12.08
N GLY A 98 1.82 5.36 12.44
CA GLY A 98 2.29 3.97 12.49
C GLY A 98 2.82 3.48 11.13
N ILE A 99 2.07 3.71 10.06
CA ILE A 99 2.47 3.35 8.69
C ILE A 99 3.73 4.12 8.26
N MET A 100 3.82 5.43 8.57
CA MET A 100 4.99 6.25 8.27
C MET A 100 6.23 5.75 9.02
N TYR A 101 6.07 5.30 10.26
CA TYR A 101 7.15 4.70 11.05
C TYR A 101 7.64 3.39 10.43
N GLU A 102 6.73 2.47 10.09
CA GLU A 102 7.08 1.21 9.40
C GLU A 102 7.79 1.49 8.07
N LYS A 103 7.29 2.46 7.29
CA LYS A 103 7.94 2.91 6.06
C LYS A 103 9.36 3.42 6.32
N GLY A 104 9.57 4.22 7.36
CA GLY A 104 10.90 4.72 7.70
C GLY A 104 11.87 3.60 8.13
N CYS A 105 11.38 2.62 8.90
CA CYS A 105 12.15 1.41 9.23
C CYS A 105 12.55 0.65 7.97
N TRP A 106 11.59 0.42 7.06
CA TRP A 106 11.85 -0.21 5.77
C TRP A 106 12.88 0.57 4.95
N MET A 107 12.80 1.90 4.91
CA MET A 107 13.78 2.75 4.24
C MET A 107 15.19 2.58 4.83
N CYS A 108 15.33 2.45 6.15
CA CYS A 108 16.64 2.20 6.76
C CYS A 108 17.25 0.85 6.33
N GLU A 109 16.40 -0.17 6.12
CA GLU A 109 16.84 -1.51 5.70
C GLU A 109 17.10 -1.60 4.19
N HIS A 110 16.40 -0.79 3.39
CA HIS A 110 16.41 -0.86 1.93
C HIS A 110 17.10 0.33 1.28
N LYS A 111 18.21 0.77 1.86
CA LYS A 111 19.07 1.83 1.33
C LYS A 111 18.32 3.14 0.99
N LEU A 112 17.54 3.61 1.97
CA LEU A 112 16.67 4.78 1.86
C LEU A 112 15.65 4.74 0.71
N GLY A 113 15.35 3.56 0.16
CA GLY A 113 14.45 3.42 -0.98
C GLY A 113 15.08 3.84 -2.31
N GLY A 114 16.42 3.81 -2.42
CA GLY A 114 17.14 4.15 -3.65
C GLY A 114 17.47 5.64 -3.81
N ILE A 115 17.42 6.42 -2.74
CA ILE A 115 17.92 7.80 -2.74
C ILE A 115 19.47 7.73 -2.75
N VAL A 116 20.10 8.36 -3.74
CA VAL A 116 21.56 8.35 -3.99
C VAL A 116 22.18 9.71 -3.78
#